data_AF-A0A7X5UUP1-F1
#
_entry.id   AF-A0A7X5UUP1-F1
#
_cell.length_a   1.000
_cell.length_b   1.000
_cell.length_c   1.000
_cell.angle_alpha   90.00
_cell.angle_beta   90.00
_cell.angle_gamma   90.00
#
_symmetry.space_group_name_H-M   'P 1'
#
loop_
_entity.id
_entity.type
_entity.pdbx_description
1 polymer ?
#
loop_
_entity_poly.entity_id
_entity_poly.type
_entity_poly.pdbx_seq_one_letter_code
_entity_poly.pdbx_strand_id
1 'polypeptide(L)'
;MADEVLLDAGVVTCCRRRVHLDHDPTMRDARLAPPDPAAEQRIADAWAHRVEIAQRLRESTPGSWAVVPRELPHSERVELTLSALREGVSYLWGGLLPPDRAGGRWGGAELLVRTPNGYVPVLVVRHRITDPGDGARTAELPDLDPERAAVDPARKVRSQPRDQLRLAHVRRLLEAAGVAEPQRAIGGVIGLDADVVLWHDLDATTWPGGRTALTEYDERFIDRLAVARAAATRRESLTEPSRVLECRRCQWWPVCESQLTQTRDVSLVVRGEDAVELRNAGVSTVDKLAALNPAEESPIQWTGTSFTDAVALARAWLADLTVVRKVSEVTVPRADVEVDIDMESFGDSGAYLWGCLLSGADIGVRPGYRAFATWDPLPTPDEGRSFARFWAWLSDVRARTAAEGLTFRAYCYNALAENRWLFSSIERFGDMDGVPTREEMREFVESDEWVDLFRSVTDQFLCSHGKGLKVVAPAAGFRWRDPEASGEASMRWYRDAVGMDGAEPDLGQRERLLRYNEDDVLATRALREWISGEAGHAVPYMGDL
;
A
#
# COMPACT_ATOMS: atom_id res chain seq x y z
N MET A 1 39.58 10.38 -0.34
CA MET A 1 38.56 10.77 0.65
C MET A 1 37.61 9.60 0.70
N ALA A 2 37.44 8.92 1.84
CA ALA A 2 36.41 7.89 1.94
C ALA A 2 35.08 8.57 1.65
N ASP A 3 34.30 8.06 0.69
CA ASP A 3 32.99 8.63 0.36
C ASP A 3 32.16 8.68 1.65
N GLU A 4 31.89 9.90 2.10
CA GLU A 4 31.19 10.14 3.34
C GLU A 4 29.74 9.71 3.17
N VAL A 5 29.32 8.69 3.93
CA VAL A 5 27.97 8.16 3.87
C VAL A 5 27.05 8.98 4.78
N LEU A 6 26.09 9.67 4.16
CA LEU A 6 25.02 10.39 4.82
C LEU A 6 23.68 9.79 4.38
N LEU A 7 22.84 9.44 5.35
CA LEU A 7 21.54 8.81 5.11
C LEU A 7 20.37 9.73 5.52
N ASP A 8 19.27 9.65 4.77
CA ASP A 8 18.02 10.30 5.11
C ASP A 8 17.12 9.41 5.99
N ALA A 9 15.95 9.92 6.36
CA ALA A 9 14.98 9.19 7.18
C ALA A 9 14.38 7.95 6.49
N GLY A 10 14.44 7.86 5.16
CA GLY A 10 13.82 6.77 4.40
C GLY A 10 14.48 5.42 4.71
N VAL A 11 15.78 5.42 5.03
CA VAL A 11 16.56 4.19 5.20
C VAL A 11 16.05 3.28 6.31
N VAL A 12 15.42 3.82 7.37
CA VAL A 12 14.93 3.02 8.50
C VAL A 12 13.59 2.33 8.22
N THR A 13 12.99 2.61 7.06
CA THR A 13 11.73 2.03 6.60
C THR A 13 11.87 1.13 5.36
N CYS A 14 13.04 1.14 4.71
CA CYS A 14 13.31 0.27 3.56
C CYS A 14 14.02 -1.03 3.99
N CYS A 15 14.32 -1.92 3.05
CA CYS A 15 15.04 -3.17 3.25
C CYS A 15 16.54 -2.93 3.47
N ARG A 16 17.17 -3.67 4.40
CA ARG A 16 18.63 -3.59 4.65
C ARG A 16 19.44 -3.84 3.37
N ARG A 17 19.02 -4.84 2.57
CA ARG A 17 19.67 -5.16 1.30
C ARG A 17 19.58 -4.02 0.28
N ARG A 18 18.46 -3.29 0.25
CA ARG A 18 18.34 -2.09 -0.59
C ARG A 18 19.33 -1.01 -0.17
N VAL A 19 19.45 -0.72 1.13
CA VAL A 19 20.44 0.25 1.65
C VAL A 19 21.85 -0.13 1.20
N HIS A 20 22.21 -1.41 1.29
CA HIS A 20 23.50 -1.89 0.80
C HIS A 20 23.68 -1.61 -0.70
N LEU A 21 22.72 -2.04 -1.54
CA LEU A 21 22.81 -1.93 -2.99
C LEU A 21 22.81 -0.48 -3.48
N ASP A 22 22.05 0.41 -2.83
CA ASP A 22 22.04 1.85 -3.11
C ASP A 22 23.43 2.50 -2.87
N HIS A 23 24.28 1.88 -2.04
CA HIS A 23 25.60 2.39 -1.66
C HIS A 23 26.78 1.54 -2.15
N ASP A 24 26.52 0.45 -2.88
CA ASP A 24 27.57 -0.40 -3.42
C ASP A 24 28.07 0.15 -4.77
N PRO A 25 29.33 0.64 -4.85
CA PRO A 25 29.87 1.20 -6.10
C PRO A 25 30.00 0.19 -7.23
N THR A 26 29.91 -1.12 -6.97
CA THR A 26 29.94 -2.18 -7.99
C THR A 26 28.58 -2.39 -8.65
N MET A 27 27.51 -1.84 -8.07
CA MET A 27 26.13 -2.02 -8.54
C MET A 27 25.64 -0.90 -9.47
N ARG A 28 26.51 0.03 -9.88
CA ARG A 28 26.15 1.20 -10.71
C ARG A 28 25.53 0.82 -12.05
N ASP A 29 26.02 -0.24 -12.68
CA ASP A 29 25.57 -0.70 -14.01
C ASP A 29 24.57 -1.87 -13.92
N ALA A 30 24.08 -2.17 -12.72
CA ALA A 30 23.15 -3.26 -12.54
C ALA A 30 21.77 -2.96 -13.14
N ARG A 31 21.13 -4.01 -13.66
CA ARG A 31 19.77 -3.89 -14.20
C ARG A 31 18.77 -3.65 -13.06
N LEU A 32 18.15 -2.48 -13.08
CA LEU A 32 17.04 -2.13 -12.21
C LEU A 32 15.70 -2.51 -12.84
N ALA A 33 14.70 -2.74 -11.99
CA ALA A 33 13.31 -2.77 -12.44
C ALA A 33 12.91 -1.37 -12.93
N PRO A 34 12.01 -1.28 -13.94
CA PRO A 34 11.50 0.01 -14.39
C PRO A 34 10.80 0.75 -13.24
N PRO A 35 10.77 2.10 -13.27
CA PRO A 35 10.03 2.89 -12.30
C PRO A 35 8.57 2.45 -12.23
N ASP A 36 8.01 2.39 -11.01
CA ASP A 36 6.58 2.16 -10.78
C ASP A 36 5.83 3.46 -11.14
N PRO A 37 5.00 3.49 -12.21
CA PRO A 37 4.27 4.69 -12.61
C PRO A 37 3.32 5.20 -11.50
N ALA A 38 2.79 4.31 -10.67
CA ALA A 38 1.97 4.71 -9.53
C ALA A 38 2.83 5.32 -8.41
N ALA A 39 4.12 4.98 -8.32
CA ALA A 39 5.03 5.67 -7.40
C ALA A 39 5.29 7.11 -7.82
N GLU A 40 5.51 7.36 -9.11
CA GLU A 40 5.65 8.72 -9.66
C GLU A 40 4.40 9.54 -9.39
N GLN A 41 3.21 8.96 -9.63
CA GLN A 41 1.94 9.62 -9.33
C GLN A 41 1.79 9.96 -7.84
N ARG A 42 2.09 9.00 -6.94
CA ARG A 42 2.01 9.24 -5.49
C ARG A 42 2.95 10.35 -5.05
N ILE A 43 4.12 10.49 -5.68
CA ILE A 43 5.08 11.57 -5.41
C ILE A 43 4.51 12.91 -5.85
N ALA A 44 3.94 12.99 -7.07
CA ALA A 44 3.32 14.20 -7.60
C ALA A 44 2.11 14.64 -6.75
N ASP A 45 1.22 13.72 -6.40
CA ASP A 45 0.06 14.00 -5.55
C ASP A 45 0.46 14.49 -4.15
N ALA A 46 1.46 13.84 -3.54
CA ALA A 46 1.98 14.25 -2.23
C ALA A 46 2.63 15.65 -2.30
N TRP A 47 3.22 16.00 -3.44
CA TRP A 47 3.76 17.33 -3.67
C TRP A 47 2.64 18.38 -3.77
N ALA A 48 1.62 18.14 -4.59
CA ALA A 48 0.47 19.04 -4.73
C ALA A 48 -0.21 19.28 -3.38
N HIS A 49 -0.46 18.22 -2.62
CA HIS A 49 -1.00 18.29 -1.25
C HIS A 49 -0.14 19.21 -0.35
N ARG A 50 1.18 19.02 -0.35
CA ARG A 50 2.08 19.85 0.46
C ARG A 50 2.04 21.33 0.07
N VAL A 51 1.94 21.64 -1.23
CA VAL A 51 1.83 23.03 -1.71
C VAL A 51 0.54 23.68 -1.24
N GLU A 52 -0.59 22.97 -1.35
CA GLU A 52 -1.90 23.44 -0.86
C GLU A 52 -1.87 23.72 0.65
N ILE A 53 -1.35 22.78 1.44
CA ILE A 53 -1.23 22.94 2.89
C ILE A 53 -0.32 24.10 3.26
N ALA A 54 0.82 24.27 2.56
CA ALA A 54 1.72 25.39 2.80
C ALA A 54 1.02 26.74 2.60
N GLN A 55 0.25 26.88 1.52
CA GLN A 55 -0.51 28.09 1.21
C GLN A 55 -1.57 28.35 2.28
N ARG A 56 -2.39 27.35 2.59
CA ARG A 56 -3.45 27.46 3.59
C ARG A 56 -2.90 27.85 4.96
N LEU A 57 -1.84 27.20 5.45
CA LEU A 57 -1.25 27.52 6.75
C LEU A 57 -0.65 28.93 6.77
N ARG A 58 0.06 29.33 5.69
CA ARG A 58 0.68 30.66 5.61
C ARG A 58 -0.35 31.79 5.66
N GLU A 59 -1.51 31.58 5.05
CA GLU A 59 -2.61 32.56 5.05
C GLU A 59 -3.39 32.60 6.37
N SER A 60 -3.42 31.49 7.11
CA SER A 60 -4.31 31.33 8.27
C SER A 60 -3.62 31.35 9.63
N THR A 61 -2.29 31.18 9.68
CA THR A 61 -1.55 31.20 10.96
C THR A 61 -0.80 32.53 11.18
N PRO A 62 -1.04 33.23 12.30
CA PRO A 62 -0.33 34.46 12.64
C PRO A 62 1.11 34.15 13.08
N GLY A 63 2.10 34.90 12.58
CA GLY A 63 3.50 34.75 12.98
C GLY A 63 4.46 35.09 11.85
N SER A 64 5.77 35.04 12.13
CA SER A 64 6.79 35.20 11.10
C SER A 64 6.99 33.89 10.34
N TRP A 65 7.01 33.98 9.01
CA TRP A 65 7.17 32.85 8.11
C TRP A 65 8.45 32.98 7.29
N ALA A 66 9.18 31.87 7.15
CA ALA A 66 10.22 31.71 6.15
C ALA A 66 9.93 30.47 5.30
N VAL A 67 10.29 30.53 4.01
CA VAL A 67 10.14 29.44 3.07
C VAL A 67 11.50 29.17 2.43
N VAL A 68 11.94 27.93 2.45
CA VAL A 68 13.16 27.48 1.77
C VAL A 68 12.74 26.81 0.45
N PRO A 69 12.96 27.46 -0.71
CA PRO A 69 12.60 26.88 -2.00
C PRO A 69 13.37 25.57 -2.24
N ARG A 70 12.68 24.57 -2.79
CA ARG A 70 13.24 23.22 -2.97
C ARG A 70 14.21 23.16 -4.15
N GLU A 71 14.02 24.07 -5.11
CA GLU A 71 14.75 24.17 -6.37
C GLU A 71 16.17 24.72 -6.17
N LEU A 72 16.44 25.32 -5.01
CA LEU A 72 17.75 25.84 -4.67
C LEU A 72 18.75 24.69 -4.42
N PRO A 73 20.05 24.92 -4.71
CA PRO A 73 21.11 24.00 -4.36
C PRO A 73 21.12 23.65 -2.87
N HIS A 74 21.58 22.43 -2.54
CA HIS A 74 21.60 21.93 -1.16
C HIS A 74 22.28 22.89 -0.18
N SER A 75 23.43 23.47 -0.53
CA SER A 75 24.16 24.41 0.33
C SER A 75 23.34 25.66 0.65
N GLU A 76 22.71 26.27 -0.37
CA GLU A 76 21.87 27.47 -0.21
C GLU A 76 20.64 27.18 0.65
N ARG A 77 20.02 26.00 0.48
CA ARG A 77 18.89 25.58 1.32
C ARG A 77 19.27 25.45 2.79
N VAL A 78 20.46 24.91 3.08
CA VAL A 78 20.99 24.82 4.45
C VAL A 78 21.27 26.22 5.01
N GLU A 79 21.87 27.11 4.23
CA GLU A 79 22.17 28.48 4.64
C GLU A 79 20.90 29.28 4.98
N LEU A 80 19.88 29.22 4.11
CA LEU A 80 18.58 29.86 4.35
C LEU A 80 17.88 29.29 5.59
N THR A 81 17.94 27.97 5.77
CA THR A 81 17.41 27.30 6.97
C THR A 81 18.11 27.83 8.23
N LEU A 82 19.43 27.88 8.24
CA LEU A 82 20.21 28.41 9.37
C LEU A 82 19.96 29.90 9.64
N SER A 83 19.75 30.72 8.60
CA SER A 83 19.39 32.13 8.79
C SER A 83 18.04 32.25 9.49
N ALA A 84 17.02 31.57 8.98
CA ALA A 84 15.67 31.60 9.55
C ALA A 84 15.64 31.07 11.00
N LEU A 85 16.38 30.00 11.29
CA LEU A 85 16.50 29.45 12.64
C LEU A 85 17.12 30.47 13.62
N ARG A 86 18.20 31.17 13.21
CA ARG A 86 18.86 32.22 14.02
C ARG A 86 17.98 33.45 14.21
N GLU A 87 17.20 33.82 13.20
CA GLU A 87 16.23 34.92 13.26
C GLU A 87 15.04 34.59 14.17
N GLY A 88 14.82 33.31 14.51
CA GLY A 88 13.74 32.90 15.39
C GLY A 88 12.38 33.02 14.74
N VAL A 89 12.27 32.74 13.43
CA VAL A 89 10.97 32.76 12.74
C VAL A 89 10.00 31.78 13.38
N SER A 90 8.71 32.14 13.47
CA SER A 90 7.69 31.27 14.07
C SER A 90 7.54 29.96 13.30
N TYR A 91 7.55 30.05 11.96
CA TYR A 91 7.28 28.94 11.06
C TYR A 91 8.29 28.93 9.91
N LEU A 92 8.98 27.81 9.71
CA LEU A 92 9.94 27.61 8.63
C LEU A 92 9.51 26.43 7.76
N TRP A 93 9.04 26.72 6.54
CA TRP A 93 8.62 25.72 5.57
C TRP A 93 9.80 25.26 4.69
N GLY A 94 9.91 23.94 4.47
CA GLY A 94 10.91 23.32 3.60
C GLY A 94 12.33 23.27 4.18
N GLY A 95 12.47 23.48 5.50
CA GLY A 95 13.75 23.57 6.20
C GLY A 95 14.63 22.34 6.00
N LEU A 96 15.83 22.56 5.46
CA LEU A 96 16.87 21.54 5.27
C LEU A 96 17.98 21.78 6.30
N LEU A 97 18.13 20.86 7.24
CA LEU A 97 19.09 21.03 8.33
C LEU A 97 20.51 20.76 7.86
N PRO A 98 21.53 21.33 8.53
CA PRO A 98 22.93 20.98 8.27
C PRO A 98 23.13 19.47 8.40
N PRO A 99 23.92 18.84 7.51
CA PRO A 99 24.25 17.43 7.66
C PRO A 99 24.95 17.15 9.00
N ASP A 100 24.41 16.20 9.77
CA ASP A 100 25.05 15.66 10.96
C ASP A 100 26.07 14.61 10.51
N ARG A 101 27.30 15.07 10.24
CA ARG A 101 28.40 14.21 9.76
C ARG A 101 28.84 13.18 10.80
N ALA A 102 28.79 13.54 12.08
CA ALA A 102 29.14 12.63 13.18
C ALA A 102 28.14 11.47 13.25
N GLY A 103 26.85 11.78 13.15
CA GLY A 103 25.77 10.80 13.14
C GLY A 103 25.47 10.16 11.78
N GLY A 104 26.05 10.66 10.68
CA GLY A 104 25.80 10.14 9.33
C GLY A 104 24.42 10.48 8.78
N ARG A 105 23.81 11.60 9.19
CA ARG A 105 22.42 11.97 8.84
C ARG A 105 22.38 13.22 7.96
N TRP A 106 21.42 13.26 7.04
CA TRP A 106 21.00 14.49 6.37
C TRP A 106 19.47 14.51 6.21
N GLY A 107 18.91 15.68 5.92
CA GLY A 107 17.48 15.82 5.66
C GLY A 107 16.85 17.02 6.36
N GLY A 108 15.52 17.00 6.47
CA GLY A 108 14.74 18.11 6.99
C GLY A 108 13.26 17.76 7.14
N ALA A 109 12.44 18.76 7.41
CA ALA A 109 10.98 18.62 7.56
C ALA A 109 10.24 19.52 6.58
N GLU A 110 8.97 19.18 6.31
CA GLU A 110 8.07 20.09 5.60
C GLU A 110 7.88 21.40 6.36
N LEU A 111 7.76 21.34 7.69
CA LEU A 111 7.60 22.50 8.56
C LEU A 111 8.43 22.34 9.84
N LEU A 112 9.11 23.40 10.25
CA LEU A 112 9.67 23.55 11.59
C LEU A 112 8.89 24.63 12.33
N VAL A 113 8.39 24.29 13.53
CA VAL A 113 7.62 25.21 14.38
C VAL A 113 8.48 25.63 15.56
N ARG A 114 8.57 26.94 15.79
CA ARG A 114 9.29 27.51 16.92
C ARG A 114 8.51 27.33 18.21
N THR A 115 9.16 26.79 19.23
CA THR A 115 8.69 26.79 20.62
C THR A 115 9.42 27.89 21.40
N PRO A 116 9.09 28.13 22.69
CA PRO A 116 9.83 29.10 23.50
C PRO A 116 11.35 28.84 23.58
N ASN A 117 11.77 27.58 23.45
CA ASN A 117 13.15 27.15 23.73
C ASN A 117 13.87 26.50 22.54
N GLY A 118 13.21 26.31 21.39
CA GLY A 118 13.82 25.66 20.24
C GLY A 118 12.82 25.46 19.11
N TYR A 119 13.01 24.40 18.32
CA TYR A 119 12.12 24.01 17.24
C TYR A 119 11.69 22.55 17.35
N VAL A 120 10.47 22.28 16.88
CA VAL A 120 9.90 20.94 16.72
C VAL A 120 9.56 20.69 15.25
N PRO A 121 9.74 19.46 14.74
CA PRO A 121 9.42 19.14 13.35
C PRO A 121 7.93 18.82 13.19
N VAL A 122 7.36 19.26 12.08
CA VAL A 122 6.02 18.90 11.62
C VAL A 122 6.12 18.34 10.20
N LEU A 123 5.61 17.12 10.00
CA LEU A 123 5.54 16.47 8.70
C LEU A 123 4.19 16.77 8.04
N VAL A 124 4.19 16.89 6.72
CA VAL A 124 2.96 16.93 5.92
C VAL A 124 2.92 15.70 5.01
N VAL A 125 1.93 14.85 5.25
CA VAL A 125 1.79 13.53 4.64
C VAL A 125 0.44 13.37 3.95
N ARG A 126 0.40 12.55 2.91
CA ARG A 126 -0.82 12.28 2.12
C ARG A 126 -1.42 10.92 2.47
N HIS A 127 -1.72 10.75 3.75
CA HIS A 127 -2.46 9.61 4.29
C HIS A 127 -3.19 10.02 5.57
N ARG A 128 -4.23 9.29 5.95
CA ARG A 128 -4.91 9.52 7.23
C ARG A 128 -3.99 9.20 8.41
N ILE A 129 -4.05 10.06 9.42
CA ILE A 129 -3.22 10.00 10.64
C ILE A 129 -4.04 9.72 11.91
N THR A 130 -5.36 9.83 11.81
CA THR A 130 -6.32 9.53 12.88
C THR A 130 -7.46 8.67 12.34
N ASP A 131 -8.06 7.89 13.23
CA ASP A 131 -9.32 7.17 13.00
C ASP A 131 -10.37 7.62 14.03
N PRO A 132 -11.67 7.35 13.82
CA PRO A 132 -12.68 7.53 14.87
C PRO A 132 -12.32 6.75 16.14
N GLY A 133 -12.39 7.40 17.30
CA GLY A 133 -12.02 6.83 18.60
C GLY A 133 -11.69 7.93 19.60
N ASP A 134 -10.85 7.65 20.59
CA ASP A 134 -10.33 8.64 21.53
C ASP A 134 -8.83 8.46 21.77
N GLY A 135 -8.20 9.46 22.39
CA GLY A 135 -6.85 9.33 22.94
C GLY A 135 -5.72 9.91 22.08
N ALA A 136 -6.00 10.39 20.87
CA ALA A 136 -5.00 11.13 20.09
C ALA A 136 -4.73 12.50 20.73
N ARG A 137 -3.47 12.99 20.69
CA ARG A 137 -3.17 14.38 21.07
C ARG A 137 -3.16 15.26 19.83
N THR A 138 -4.15 16.12 19.69
CA THR A 138 -4.35 16.93 18.48
C THR A 138 -4.45 18.42 18.81
N ALA A 139 -4.05 19.26 17.87
CA ALA A 139 -4.37 20.68 17.83
C ALA A 139 -5.16 20.94 16.53
N GLU A 140 -6.27 21.68 16.60
CA GLU A 140 -7.06 22.04 15.42
C GLU A 140 -6.32 23.05 14.56
N LEU A 141 -6.28 22.82 13.25
CA LEU A 141 -5.71 23.80 12.32
C LEU A 141 -6.60 25.05 12.28
N PRO A 142 -6.00 26.26 12.20
CA PRO A 142 -4.61 26.53 11.81
C PRO A 142 -3.62 26.65 12.99
N ASP A 143 -3.98 26.20 14.19
CA ASP A 143 -3.07 26.23 15.34
C ASP A 143 -1.97 25.17 15.19
N LEU A 144 -0.73 25.64 15.26
CA LEU A 144 0.48 24.84 15.09
C LEU A 144 1.30 24.76 16.38
N ASP A 145 0.82 25.33 17.49
CA ASP A 145 1.53 25.30 18.76
C ASP A 145 1.31 23.94 19.48
N PRO A 146 2.36 23.15 19.75
CA PRO A 146 2.22 21.90 20.49
C PRO A 146 1.63 22.07 21.90
N GLU A 147 1.73 23.25 22.54
CA GLU A 147 1.11 23.50 23.85
C GLU A 147 -0.41 23.58 23.79
N ARG A 148 -0.97 23.80 22.59
CA ARG A 148 -2.41 23.83 22.35
C ARG A 148 -2.98 22.44 22.11
N ALA A 149 -2.11 21.44 21.97
CA ALA A 149 -2.52 20.06 21.74
C ALA A 149 -3.14 19.44 23.00
N ALA A 150 -4.37 18.96 22.87
CA ALA A 150 -5.11 18.28 23.93
C ALA A 150 -5.47 16.85 23.53
N VAL A 151 -5.90 16.04 24.49
CA VAL A 151 -6.46 14.72 24.18
C VAL A 151 -7.80 14.89 23.48
N ASP A 152 -7.90 14.35 22.28
CA ASP A 152 -9.06 14.41 21.41
C ASP A 152 -10.08 13.33 21.80
N PRO A 153 -11.35 13.69 22.08
CA PRO A 153 -12.38 12.73 22.45
C PRO A 153 -13.01 12.01 21.24
N ALA A 154 -12.71 12.44 20.01
CA ALA A 154 -13.30 11.91 18.77
C ALA A 154 -12.25 11.25 17.84
N ARG A 155 -10.96 11.35 18.17
CA ARG A 155 -9.87 10.77 17.38
C ARG A 155 -8.97 9.86 18.20
N LYS A 156 -8.68 8.69 17.65
CA LYS A 156 -7.55 7.85 18.06
C LYS A 156 -6.42 7.94 17.05
N VAL A 157 -5.19 7.70 17.52
CA VAL A 157 -4.00 7.66 16.66
C VAL A 157 -4.14 6.51 15.66
N ARG A 158 -4.00 6.80 14.36
CA ARG A 158 -3.83 5.76 13.35
C ARG A 158 -2.36 5.35 13.34
N SER A 159 -2.09 4.05 13.46
CA SER A 159 -0.71 3.55 13.52
C SER A 159 0.04 3.84 12.21
N GLN A 160 1.01 4.75 12.28
CA GLN A 160 1.92 5.10 11.18
C GLN A 160 3.37 5.12 11.69
N PRO A 161 4.01 3.95 11.91
CA PRO A 161 5.37 3.87 12.47
C PRO A 161 6.40 4.68 11.67
N ARG A 162 6.23 4.76 10.35
CA ARG A 162 7.10 5.53 9.44
C ARG A 162 7.14 7.03 9.77
N ASP A 163 6.04 7.61 10.23
CA ASP A 163 5.96 9.04 10.50
C ASP A 163 6.73 9.36 11.79
N GLN A 164 6.56 8.54 12.84
CA GLN A 164 7.33 8.66 14.08
C GLN A 164 8.83 8.47 13.87
N LEU A 165 9.25 7.49 13.06
CA LEU A 165 10.67 7.30 12.72
C LEU A 165 11.24 8.48 11.94
N ARG A 166 10.46 9.08 11.03
CA ARG A 166 10.86 10.29 10.30
C ARG A 166 10.94 11.51 11.22
N LEU A 167 10.02 11.66 12.17
CA LEU A 167 10.08 12.69 13.20
C LEU A 167 11.31 12.53 14.09
N ALA A 168 11.61 11.30 14.54
CA ALA A 168 12.82 10.98 15.30
C ALA A 168 14.11 11.33 14.53
N HIS A 169 14.15 11.06 13.21
CA HIS A 169 15.27 11.47 12.35
C HIS A 169 15.49 12.98 12.35
N VAL A 170 14.42 13.75 12.12
CA VAL A 170 14.52 15.21 12.10
C VAL A 170 14.82 15.76 13.49
N ARG A 171 14.30 15.13 14.55
CA ARG A 171 14.64 15.46 15.95
C ARG A 171 16.14 15.33 16.20
N ARG A 172 16.77 14.23 15.80
CA ARG A 172 18.24 14.06 15.90
C ARG A 172 19.03 15.10 15.11
N LEU A 173 18.55 15.49 13.92
CA LEU A 173 19.16 16.57 13.15
C LEU A 173 19.04 17.94 13.84
N LEU A 174 17.88 18.24 14.45
CA LEU A 174 17.68 19.47 15.22
C LEU A 174 18.60 19.53 16.46
N GLU A 175 18.80 18.38 17.13
CA GLU A 175 19.72 18.24 18.26
C GLU A 175 21.17 18.47 17.82
N ALA A 176 21.59 17.85 16.71
CA ALA A 176 22.93 18.05 16.14
C ALA A 176 23.18 19.51 15.72
N ALA A 177 22.13 20.21 15.26
CA ALA A 177 22.18 21.63 14.93
C ALA A 177 22.06 22.55 16.16
N GLY A 178 21.80 22.02 17.36
CA GLY A 178 21.68 22.79 18.60
C GLY A 178 20.42 23.66 18.70
N VAL A 179 19.37 23.33 17.94
CA VAL A 179 18.13 24.12 17.85
C VAL A 179 16.86 23.32 18.22
N ALA A 180 17.00 22.06 18.62
CA ALA A 180 15.89 21.26 19.10
C ALA A 180 15.25 21.86 20.36
N GLU A 181 13.94 21.73 20.49
CA GLU A 181 13.28 21.96 21.78
C GLU A 181 13.89 21.02 22.85
N PRO A 182 14.43 21.52 23.97
CA PRO A 182 15.25 20.71 24.87
C PRO A 182 14.46 19.95 25.95
N GLN A 183 13.20 20.30 26.23
CA GLN A 183 12.42 19.72 27.32
C GLN A 183 11.59 18.48 26.92
N ARG A 184 11.17 18.40 25.66
CA ARG A 184 10.22 17.41 25.14
C ARG A 184 10.63 16.97 23.74
N ALA A 185 10.78 15.65 23.56
CA ALA A 185 10.96 15.07 22.24
C ALA A 185 9.62 14.89 21.53
N ILE A 186 9.05 15.98 21.02
CA ILE A 186 7.76 15.95 20.31
C ILE A 186 7.90 16.24 18.82
N GLY A 187 6.94 15.75 18.03
CA GLY A 187 6.85 16.00 16.60
C GLY A 187 5.40 15.93 16.10
N GLY A 188 5.06 16.78 15.14
CA GLY A 188 3.72 16.90 14.59
C GLY A 188 3.54 16.22 13.24
N VAL A 189 2.33 15.79 12.90
CA VAL A 189 1.98 15.30 11.56
C VAL A 189 0.66 15.93 11.13
N ILE A 190 0.63 16.48 9.92
CA ILE A 190 -0.59 16.92 9.22
C ILE A 190 -0.88 15.91 8.12
N GLY A 191 -2.05 15.28 8.20
CA GLY A 191 -2.47 14.19 7.32
C GLY A 191 -3.21 14.65 6.08
N LEU A 192 -3.84 13.68 5.41
CA LEU A 192 -4.67 13.91 4.22
C LEU A 192 -5.85 14.85 4.49
N ASP A 193 -6.55 14.67 5.62
CA ASP A 193 -7.77 15.41 5.93
C ASP A 193 -7.51 16.89 6.28
N ALA A 194 -6.25 17.23 6.60
CA ALA A 194 -5.79 18.61 6.78
C ALA A 194 -6.64 19.46 7.73
N ASP A 195 -7.08 18.86 8.84
CA ASP A 195 -7.97 19.46 9.83
C ASP A 195 -7.31 19.62 11.20
N VAL A 196 -6.36 18.75 11.54
CA VAL A 196 -5.60 18.79 12.80
C VAL A 196 -4.10 18.53 12.58
N VAL A 197 -3.29 18.97 13.54
CA VAL A 197 -1.93 18.44 13.75
C VAL A 197 -2.01 17.33 14.81
N LEU A 198 -1.57 16.13 14.47
CA LEU A 198 -1.35 15.06 15.43
C LEU A 198 0.05 15.20 16.06
N TRP A 199 0.12 15.36 17.37
CA TRP A 199 1.38 15.49 18.10
C TRP A 199 1.78 14.17 18.74
N HIS A 200 2.95 13.66 18.35
CA HIS A 200 3.58 12.49 18.94
C HIS A 200 4.58 12.90 20.02
N ASP A 201 4.52 12.21 21.16
CA ASP A 201 5.63 12.14 22.10
C ASP A 201 6.56 10.99 21.66
N LEU A 202 7.77 11.35 21.23
CA LEU A 202 8.76 10.42 20.70
C LEU A 202 9.52 9.65 21.79
N ASP A 203 9.41 10.08 23.05
CA ASP A 203 9.93 9.41 24.24
C ASP A 203 8.86 8.55 24.94
N ALA A 204 7.60 8.60 24.49
CA ALA A 204 6.56 7.73 25.01
C ALA A 204 6.83 6.26 24.62
N THR A 205 6.62 5.35 25.57
CA THR A 205 6.84 3.90 25.42
C THR A 205 5.69 3.24 24.64
N THR A 206 5.49 3.66 23.40
CA THR A 206 4.39 3.26 22.51
C THR A 206 4.79 2.18 21.50
N TRP A 207 6.07 1.80 21.45
CA TRP A 207 6.58 0.77 20.55
C TRP A 207 6.67 -0.61 21.21
N PRO A 208 6.66 -1.71 20.43
CA PRO A 208 6.79 -3.07 20.96
C PRO A 208 7.98 -3.21 21.91
N GLY A 209 7.78 -3.97 22.99
CA GLY A 209 8.77 -4.15 24.04
C GLY A 209 8.92 -2.96 24.98
N GLY A 210 7.97 -2.02 25.00
CA GLY A 210 8.04 -0.82 25.84
C GLY A 210 9.08 0.20 25.37
N ARG A 211 9.49 0.12 24.10
CA ARG A 211 10.48 1.03 23.49
C ARG A 211 9.83 2.35 23.12
N THR A 212 10.68 3.36 22.91
CA THR A 212 10.28 4.69 22.39
C THR A 212 10.56 4.78 20.89
N ALA A 213 9.96 5.77 20.22
CA ALA A 213 10.23 6.01 18.80
C ALA A 213 11.69 6.40 18.57
N LEU A 214 12.29 7.16 19.50
CA LEU A 214 13.69 7.56 19.43
C LEU A 214 14.64 6.36 19.56
N THR A 215 14.44 5.48 20.55
CA THR A 215 15.28 4.29 20.71
C THR A 215 15.16 3.36 19.51
N GLU A 216 13.94 3.11 19.02
CA GLU A 216 13.73 2.31 17.81
C GLU A 216 14.45 2.91 16.60
N TYR A 217 14.32 4.22 16.40
CA TYR A 217 14.96 4.93 15.31
C TYR A 217 16.48 4.81 15.39
N ASP A 218 17.08 5.06 16.56
CA ASP A 218 18.53 5.04 16.71
C ASP A 218 19.11 3.64 16.44
N GLU A 219 18.47 2.58 16.95
CA GLU A 219 18.87 1.18 16.70
C GLU A 219 18.84 0.87 15.20
N ARG A 220 17.73 1.17 14.52
CA ARG A 220 17.59 0.95 13.07
C ARG A 220 18.58 1.78 12.28
N PHE A 221 18.73 3.05 12.62
CA PHE A 221 19.57 3.97 11.85
C PHE A 221 21.05 3.60 11.94
N ILE A 222 21.53 3.23 13.13
CA ILE A 222 22.91 2.75 13.33
C ILE A 222 23.17 1.48 12.49
N ASP A 223 22.24 0.53 12.46
CA ASP A 223 22.33 -0.65 11.59
C ASP A 223 22.42 -0.24 10.11
N ARG A 224 21.54 0.65 9.63
CA ARG A 224 21.56 1.09 8.22
C ARG A 224 22.81 1.85 7.85
N LEU A 225 23.31 2.69 8.73
CA LEU A 225 24.57 3.39 8.53
C LEU A 225 25.76 2.43 8.46
N ALA A 226 25.79 1.39 9.29
CA ALA A 226 26.81 0.35 9.23
C ALA A 226 26.76 -0.42 7.90
N VAL A 227 25.55 -0.78 7.45
CA VAL A 227 25.32 -1.46 6.15
C VAL A 227 25.80 -0.59 4.98
N ALA A 228 25.38 0.68 4.92
CA ALA A 228 25.76 1.60 3.86
C ALA A 228 27.27 1.88 3.85
N ARG A 229 27.89 2.06 5.02
CA ARG A 229 29.35 2.23 5.13
C ARG A 229 30.10 0.99 4.69
N ALA A 230 29.63 -0.22 5.03
CA ALA A 230 30.25 -1.46 4.57
C ALA A 230 30.19 -1.56 3.04
N ALA A 231 29.04 -1.25 2.42
CA ALA A 231 28.87 -1.24 0.98
C ALA A 231 29.77 -0.21 0.28
N ALA A 232 29.73 1.05 0.72
CA ALA A 232 30.52 2.13 0.14
C ALA A 232 32.03 1.88 0.22
N THR A 233 32.48 1.20 1.29
CA THR A 233 33.89 0.84 1.50
C THR A 233 34.28 -0.54 0.94
N ARG A 234 33.37 -1.23 0.25
CA ARG A 234 33.55 -2.58 -0.30
C ARG A 234 34.04 -3.60 0.73
N ARG A 235 33.58 -3.46 1.97
CA ARG A 235 33.75 -4.49 3.02
C ARG A 235 32.71 -5.60 2.83
N GLU A 236 32.86 -6.67 3.59
CA GLU A 236 31.89 -7.76 3.64
C GLU A 236 30.47 -7.22 3.87
N SER A 237 29.52 -7.77 3.11
CA SER A 237 28.13 -7.37 3.20
C SER A 237 27.55 -7.75 4.56
N LEU A 238 27.00 -6.76 5.28
CA LEU A 238 26.32 -6.99 6.57
C LEU A 238 24.85 -7.44 6.41
N THR A 239 24.44 -7.70 5.17
CA THR A 239 23.09 -8.11 4.82
C THR A 239 23.10 -9.03 3.62
N GLU A 240 22.21 -10.00 3.64
CA GLU A 240 21.92 -10.88 2.51
C GLU A 240 20.54 -10.53 1.93
N PRO A 241 20.27 -10.87 0.66
CA PRO A 241 18.91 -10.76 0.15
C PRO A 241 17.97 -11.68 0.93
N SER A 242 16.77 -11.19 1.18
CA SER A 242 15.65 -11.98 1.71
C SER A 242 14.39 -11.37 1.12
N ARG A 243 13.49 -12.20 0.59
CA ARG A 243 12.23 -11.72 0.02
C ARG A 243 11.33 -11.19 1.12
N VAL A 244 11.02 -9.90 1.03
CA VAL A 244 10.13 -9.16 1.94
C VAL A 244 9.02 -8.48 1.15
N LEU A 245 8.02 -7.91 1.82
CA LEU A 245 6.88 -7.26 1.15
C LEU A 245 7.32 -6.08 0.26
N GLU A 246 8.34 -5.31 0.66
CA GLU A 246 8.88 -4.20 -0.13
C GLU A 246 9.40 -4.65 -1.51
N CYS A 247 9.84 -5.91 -1.65
CA CYS A 247 10.40 -6.43 -2.90
C CYS A 247 9.46 -6.25 -4.11
N ARG A 248 8.13 -6.23 -3.88
CA ARG A 248 7.14 -6.01 -4.95
C ARG A 248 7.34 -4.70 -5.72
N ARG A 249 7.88 -3.68 -5.07
CA ARG A 249 8.11 -2.34 -5.65
C ARG A 249 9.58 -1.90 -5.59
N CYS A 250 10.48 -2.83 -5.28
CA CYS A 250 11.90 -2.50 -5.12
C CYS A 250 12.60 -2.50 -6.48
N GLN A 251 13.26 -1.40 -6.83
CA GLN A 251 14.05 -1.29 -8.06
C GLN A 251 15.15 -2.36 -8.17
N TRP A 252 15.64 -2.85 -7.02
CA TRP A 252 16.69 -3.88 -6.94
C TRP A 252 16.17 -5.31 -6.99
N TRP A 253 14.86 -5.52 -7.17
CA TRP A 253 14.29 -6.86 -7.23
C TRP A 253 14.99 -7.78 -8.23
N PRO A 254 15.31 -7.38 -9.48
CA PRO A 254 15.99 -8.26 -10.43
C PRO A 254 17.33 -8.80 -9.93
N VAL A 255 18.07 -8.01 -9.16
CA VAL A 255 19.35 -8.43 -8.55
C VAL A 255 19.10 -9.44 -7.43
N CYS A 256 18.19 -9.10 -6.51
CA CYS A 256 17.91 -9.95 -5.35
C CYS A 256 17.24 -11.26 -5.75
N GLU A 257 16.27 -11.23 -6.67
CA GLU A 257 15.57 -12.40 -7.19
C GLU A 257 16.54 -13.40 -7.81
N SER A 258 17.43 -12.94 -8.70
CA SER A 258 18.43 -13.80 -9.32
C SER A 258 19.27 -14.54 -8.26
N GLN A 259 19.72 -13.84 -7.22
CA GLN A 259 20.52 -14.46 -6.16
C GLN A 259 19.69 -15.46 -5.34
N LEU A 260 18.48 -15.09 -4.93
CA LEU A 260 17.58 -15.93 -4.13
C LEU A 260 17.18 -17.21 -4.87
N THR A 261 16.88 -17.12 -6.17
CA THR A 261 16.52 -18.27 -7.01
C THR A 261 17.71 -19.22 -7.20
N GLN A 262 18.92 -18.69 -7.38
CA GLN A 262 20.13 -19.51 -7.50
C GLN A 262 20.41 -20.30 -6.22
N THR A 263 20.23 -19.69 -5.05
CA THR A 263 20.45 -20.36 -3.75
C THR A 263 19.23 -21.14 -3.26
N ARG A 264 18.09 -21.05 -3.98
CA ARG A 264 16.79 -21.57 -3.54
C ARG A 264 16.49 -21.14 -2.10
N ASP A 265 16.75 -19.88 -1.79
CA ASP A 265 16.60 -19.37 -0.42
C ASP A 265 15.14 -19.52 0.05
N VAL A 266 14.98 -19.92 1.31
CA VAL A 266 13.66 -20.20 1.91
C VAL A 266 12.71 -19.00 1.83
N SER A 267 13.23 -17.78 1.71
CA SER A 267 12.40 -16.58 1.61
C SER A 267 11.52 -16.51 0.37
N LEU A 268 11.84 -17.28 -0.67
CA LEU A 268 11.04 -17.35 -1.89
C LEU A 268 9.61 -17.85 -1.62
N VAL A 269 9.43 -18.73 -0.64
CA VAL A 269 8.16 -19.37 -0.26
C VAL A 269 7.58 -18.83 1.06
N VAL A 270 8.44 -18.55 2.05
CA VAL A 270 8.04 -18.04 3.38
C VAL A 270 8.69 -16.68 3.59
N ARG A 271 7.97 -15.61 3.89
CA ARG A 271 8.53 -14.24 3.89
C ARG A 271 8.76 -13.70 5.30
N GLY A 272 9.62 -12.69 5.42
CA GLY A 272 9.76 -11.90 6.65
C GLY A 272 10.39 -12.66 7.80
N GLU A 273 9.81 -12.52 9.00
CA GLU A 273 10.33 -13.07 10.26
C GLU A 273 10.43 -14.60 10.23
N ASP A 274 9.39 -15.28 9.72
CA ASP A 274 9.39 -16.74 9.60
C ASP A 274 10.59 -17.25 8.77
N ALA A 275 11.03 -16.51 7.75
CA ALA A 275 12.23 -16.85 6.97
C ALA A 275 13.53 -16.67 7.75
N VAL A 276 13.59 -15.69 8.65
CA VAL A 276 14.74 -15.47 9.54
C VAL A 276 14.82 -16.59 10.55
N GLU A 277 13.71 -16.93 11.20
CA GLU A 277 13.65 -18.00 12.19
C GLU A 277 13.95 -19.37 11.57
N LEU A 278 13.47 -19.66 10.36
CA LEU A 278 13.84 -20.88 9.64
C LEU A 278 15.35 -20.97 9.39
N ARG A 279 16.01 -19.87 9.01
CA ARG A 279 17.47 -19.83 8.87
C ARG A 279 18.17 -20.07 10.21
N ASN A 280 17.68 -19.46 11.30
CA ASN A 280 18.20 -19.69 12.66
C ASN A 280 18.06 -21.15 13.09
N ALA A 281 16.98 -21.82 12.67
CA ALA A 281 16.75 -23.26 12.86
C ALA A 281 17.51 -24.16 11.86
N GLY A 282 18.35 -23.60 10.99
CA GLY A 282 19.14 -24.34 10.00
C GLY A 282 18.41 -24.68 8.68
N VAL A 283 17.15 -24.28 8.54
CA VAL A 283 16.26 -24.50 7.37
C VAL A 283 16.36 -23.31 6.41
N SER A 284 17.53 -23.14 5.80
CA SER A 284 17.85 -21.96 5.00
C SER A 284 17.37 -21.97 3.54
N THR A 285 16.94 -23.13 3.01
CA THR A 285 16.56 -23.28 1.60
C THR A 285 15.16 -23.88 1.45
N VAL A 286 14.55 -23.69 0.28
CA VAL A 286 13.29 -24.32 -0.09
C VAL A 286 13.40 -25.84 -0.01
N ASP A 287 14.52 -26.42 -0.44
CA ASP A 287 14.78 -27.86 -0.39
C ASP A 287 14.75 -28.41 1.04
N LYS A 288 15.38 -27.70 1.99
CA LYS A 288 15.38 -28.10 3.40
C LYS A 288 13.97 -28.02 4.00
N LEU A 289 13.22 -26.97 3.69
CA LEU A 289 11.83 -26.82 4.16
C LEU A 289 10.93 -27.92 3.59
N ALA A 290 11.06 -28.24 2.29
CA ALA A 290 10.28 -29.27 1.62
C ALA A 290 10.53 -30.69 2.18
N ALA A 291 11.75 -30.95 2.67
CA ALA A 291 12.15 -32.22 3.25
C ALA A 291 11.63 -32.45 4.68
N LEU A 292 11.09 -31.43 5.35
CA LEU A 292 10.52 -31.57 6.68
C LEU A 292 9.22 -32.38 6.66
N ASN A 293 8.97 -33.08 7.76
CA ASN A 293 7.73 -33.81 7.98
C ASN A 293 6.72 -32.91 8.70
N PRO A 294 5.61 -32.50 8.06
CA PRO A 294 4.63 -31.61 8.68
C PRO A 294 3.81 -32.27 9.80
N ALA A 295 3.95 -33.59 10.03
CA ALA A 295 3.36 -34.30 11.16
C ALA A 295 4.24 -34.26 12.43
N GLU A 296 5.48 -33.77 12.32
CA GLU A 296 6.40 -33.60 13.44
C GLU A 296 6.27 -32.20 14.06
N GLU A 297 7.01 -31.97 15.16
CA GLU A 297 7.07 -30.67 15.81
C GLU A 297 7.65 -29.60 14.86
N SER A 298 7.02 -28.43 14.86
CA SER A 298 7.46 -27.30 14.04
C SER A 298 8.83 -26.78 14.49
N PRO A 299 9.77 -26.47 13.56
CA PRO A 299 11.09 -25.96 13.92
C PRO A 299 11.05 -24.52 14.47
N ILE A 300 9.96 -23.78 14.23
CA ILE A 300 9.80 -22.38 14.62
C ILE A 300 8.37 -22.09 15.11
N GLN A 301 8.19 -20.95 15.78
CA GLN A 301 6.87 -20.38 16.01
C GLN A 301 6.45 -19.55 14.80
N TRP A 302 5.41 -20.00 14.09
CA TRP A 302 4.96 -19.35 12.87
C TRP A 302 4.11 -18.12 13.14
N THR A 303 4.29 -17.08 12.32
CA THR A 303 3.53 -15.84 12.40
C THR A 303 2.68 -15.57 11.16
N GLY A 304 3.08 -16.09 9.98
CA GLY A 304 2.42 -15.79 8.70
C GLY A 304 1.63 -16.94 8.06
N THR A 305 1.97 -18.19 8.34
CA THR A 305 1.34 -19.38 7.74
C THR A 305 1.41 -20.58 8.69
N SER A 306 0.73 -21.69 8.36
CA SER A 306 0.93 -22.95 9.09
C SER A 306 2.20 -23.67 8.63
N PHE A 307 2.79 -24.48 9.51
CA PHE A 307 3.92 -25.35 9.18
C PHE A 307 3.60 -26.26 7.99
N THR A 308 2.43 -26.90 8.03
CA THR A 308 1.95 -27.79 6.95
C THR A 308 1.86 -27.07 5.61
N ASP A 309 1.27 -25.87 5.57
CA ASP A 309 1.15 -25.08 4.34
C ASP A 309 2.53 -24.64 3.83
N ALA A 310 3.46 -24.30 4.72
CA ALA A 310 4.81 -23.89 4.34
C ALA A 310 5.62 -25.03 3.68
N VAL A 311 5.55 -26.24 4.23
CA VAL A 311 6.19 -27.43 3.64
C VAL A 311 5.59 -27.74 2.28
N ALA A 312 4.26 -27.71 2.17
CA ALA A 312 3.59 -27.94 0.89
C ALA A 312 3.89 -26.87 -0.16
N LEU A 313 3.96 -25.59 0.23
CA LEU A 313 4.39 -24.50 -0.66
C LEU A 313 5.83 -24.70 -1.15
N ALA A 314 6.73 -25.20 -0.28
CA ALA A 314 8.09 -25.52 -0.68
C ALA A 314 8.14 -26.65 -1.71
N ARG A 315 7.38 -27.73 -1.49
CA ARG A 315 7.26 -28.84 -2.46
C ARG A 315 6.63 -28.40 -3.78
N ALA A 316 5.57 -27.59 -3.71
CA ALA A 316 4.92 -26.99 -4.87
C ALA A 316 5.90 -26.14 -5.69
N TRP A 317 6.70 -25.31 -5.01
CA TRP A 317 7.71 -24.47 -5.66
C TRP A 317 8.78 -25.31 -6.35
N LEU A 318 9.27 -26.39 -5.73
CA LEU A 318 10.24 -27.31 -6.35
C LEU A 318 9.68 -28.05 -7.57
N ALA A 319 8.38 -28.31 -7.58
CA ALA A 319 7.67 -28.94 -8.68
C ALA A 319 7.19 -27.94 -9.77
N ASP A 320 7.54 -26.65 -9.65
CA ASP A 320 7.09 -25.57 -10.55
C ASP A 320 5.56 -25.46 -10.65
N LEU A 321 4.87 -25.76 -9.55
CA LEU A 321 3.42 -25.67 -9.45
C LEU A 321 3.01 -24.26 -8.99
N THR A 322 2.21 -23.57 -9.81
CA THR A 322 1.65 -22.25 -9.46
C THR A 322 0.59 -22.37 -8.37
N VAL A 323 -0.27 -23.38 -8.47
CA VAL A 323 -1.38 -23.65 -7.56
C VAL A 323 -1.40 -25.11 -7.14
N VAL A 324 -1.74 -25.37 -5.88
CA VAL A 324 -1.91 -26.70 -5.28
C VAL A 324 -3.16 -26.67 -4.42
N ARG A 325 -3.96 -27.74 -4.43
CA ARG A 325 -5.16 -27.82 -3.61
C ARG A 325 -4.80 -28.08 -2.14
N LYS A 326 -5.38 -27.29 -1.25
CA LYS A 326 -5.36 -27.50 0.21
C LYS A 326 -6.35 -28.56 0.68
N VAL A 327 -7.36 -28.82 -0.15
CA VAL A 327 -8.49 -29.70 0.15
C VAL A 327 -8.62 -30.77 -0.94
N SER A 328 -9.20 -31.91 -0.58
CA SER A 328 -9.37 -33.06 -1.48
C SER A 328 -10.35 -32.79 -2.61
N GLU A 329 -11.27 -31.84 -2.44
CA GLU A 329 -12.25 -31.42 -3.44
C GLU A 329 -12.41 -29.91 -3.36
N VAL A 330 -12.37 -29.24 -4.50
CA VAL A 330 -12.54 -27.78 -4.59
C VAL A 330 -13.92 -27.46 -5.12
N THR A 331 -14.56 -26.46 -4.53
CA THR A 331 -15.91 -26.03 -4.84
C THR A 331 -15.99 -24.51 -4.85
N VAL A 332 -16.93 -23.97 -5.62
CA VAL A 332 -17.32 -22.57 -5.57
C VAL A 332 -18.84 -22.51 -5.70
N PRO A 333 -19.55 -21.69 -4.92
CA PRO A 333 -21.01 -21.58 -5.05
C PRO A 333 -21.41 -21.16 -6.47
N ARG A 334 -22.38 -21.85 -7.08
CA ARG A 334 -22.85 -21.64 -8.48
C ARG A 334 -24.34 -21.37 -8.55
N ALA A 335 -24.78 -20.56 -9.48
CA ALA A 335 -26.21 -20.23 -9.65
C ALA A 335 -26.66 -20.37 -11.10
N ASP A 336 -27.96 -20.36 -11.33
CA ASP A 336 -28.54 -20.41 -12.68
C ASP A 336 -28.24 -19.11 -13.45
N VAL A 337 -28.23 -17.97 -12.76
CA VAL A 337 -27.86 -16.65 -13.29
C VAL A 337 -26.71 -16.09 -12.48
N GLU A 338 -25.65 -15.68 -13.17
CA GLU A 338 -24.36 -15.38 -12.57
C GLU A 338 -23.80 -14.07 -13.11
N VAL A 339 -23.33 -13.19 -12.21
CA VAL A 339 -22.75 -11.88 -12.56
C VAL A 339 -21.35 -11.72 -11.96
N ASP A 340 -20.31 -11.67 -12.79
CA ASP A 340 -18.96 -11.33 -12.33
C ASP A 340 -18.79 -9.79 -12.34
N ILE A 341 -18.41 -9.20 -11.21
CA ILE A 341 -18.35 -7.77 -10.95
C ILE A 341 -16.92 -7.35 -10.59
N ASP A 342 -16.45 -6.28 -11.22
CA ASP A 342 -15.16 -5.64 -10.92
C ASP A 342 -15.33 -4.11 -10.97
N MET A 343 -14.45 -3.39 -10.27
CA MET A 343 -14.49 -1.94 -10.20
C MET A 343 -13.12 -1.30 -10.34
N GLU A 344 -13.09 -0.12 -10.96
CA GLU A 344 -11.89 0.70 -11.03
C GLU A 344 -12.04 1.98 -10.21
N SER A 345 -10.97 2.34 -9.51
CA SER A 345 -10.92 3.55 -8.67
C SER A 345 -9.69 4.40 -8.95
N PHE A 346 -9.80 5.69 -8.67
CA PHE A 346 -8.68 6.63 -8.80
C PHE A 346 -8.19 7.09 -7.43
N GLY A 347 -7.24 6.34 -6.88
CA GLY A 347 -6.71 6.57 -5.53
C GLY A 347 -7.82 6.52 -4.48
N ASP A 348 -7.90 7.51 -3.61
CA ASP A 348 -9.00 7.68 -2.65
C ASP A 348 -10.11 8.62 -3.17
N SER A 349 -10.04 9.04 -4.44
CA SER A 349 -10.91 10.09 -5.01
C SER A 349 -12.29 9.59 -5.44
N GLY A 350 -12.43 8.30 -5.74
CA GLY A 350 -13.70 7.70 -6.18
C GLY A 350 -13.56 6.44 -7.03
N ALA A 351 -14.69 5.77 -7.22
CA ALA A 351 -14.89 4.66 -8.15
C ALA A 351 -15.39 5.20 -9.50
N TYR A 352 -14.57 5.15 -10.56
CA TYR A 352 -14.97 5.71 -11.85
C TYR A 352 -15.66 4.71 -12.79
N LEU A 353 -15.52 3.41 -12.55
CA LEU A 353 -16.09 2.36 -13.40
C LEU A 353 -16.51 1.15 -12.57
N TRP A 354 -17.74 0.69 -12.80
CA TRP A 354 -18.25 -0.62 -12.39
C TRP A 354 -18.53 -1.47 -13.63
N GLY A 355 -17.89 -2.63 -13.71
CA GLY A 355 -18.08 -3.62 -14.76
C GLY A 355 -18.87 -4.81 -14.29
N CYS A 356 -19.75 -5.33 -15.13
CA CYS A 356 -20.55 -6.52 -14.83
C CYS A 356 -20.60 -7.44 -16.04
N LEU A 357 -20.30 -8.72 -15.85
CA LEU A 357 -20.44 -9.76 -16.87
C LEU A 357 -21.60 -10.68 -16.50
N LEU A 358 -22.73 -10.54 -17.21
CA LEU A 358 -23.89 -11.42 -17.03
C LEU A 358 -23.71 -12.72 -17.83
N SER A 359 -23.91 -13.85 -17.16
CA SER A 359 -23.86 -15.21 -17.72
C SER A 359 -24.94 -16.11 -17.10
N GLY A 360 -25.22 -17.26 -17.72
CA GLY A 360 -26.20 -18.24 -17.23
C GLY A 360 -27.50 -18.26 -18.04
N ALA A 361 -28.60 -18.57 -17.37
CA ALA A 361 -29.93 -18.71 -17.94
C ALA A 361 -30.46 -17.38 -18.51
N ASP A 362 -31.30 -17.47 -19.55
CA ASP A 362 -31.94 -16.30 -20.16
C ASP A 362 -33.11 -15.81 -19.30
N ILE A 363 -32.92 -14.63 -18.71
CA ILE A 363 -33.93 -13.89 -17.91
C ILE A 363 -34.50 -12.68 -18.67
N GLY A 364 -34.35 -12.64 -19.99
CA GLY A 364 -34.74 -11.50 -20.82
C GLY A 364 -33.82 -10.28 -20.69
N VAL A 365 -32.59 -10.49 -20.17
CA VAL A 365 -31.52 -9.49 -20.13
C VAL A 365 -30.37 -10.00 -21.01
N ARG A 366 -29.89 -9.17 -21.93
CA ARG A 366 -28.82 -9.57 -22.85
C ARG A 366 -27.56 -9.98 -22.05
N PRO A 367 -27.02 -11.19 -22.24
CA PRO A 367 -25.80 -11.62 -21.58
C PRO A 367 -24.57 -10.88 -22.13
N GLY A 368 -23.50 -10.85 -21.35
CA GLY A 368 -22.24 -10.20 -21.70
C GLY A 368 -21.85 -9.04 -20.78
N TYR A 369 -20.76 -8.37 -21.14
CA TYR A 369 -20.18 -7.29 -20.36
C TYR A 369 -21.01 -6.00 -20.47
N ARG A 370 -21.18 -5.32 -19.33
CA ARG A 370 -21.81 -4.02 -19.19
C ARG A 370 -21.01 -3.14 -18.24
N ALA A 371 -20.78 -1.91 -18.65
CA ALA A 371 -20.03 -0.92 -17.89
C ALA A 371 -20.91 0.25 -17.42
N PHE A 372 -20.66 0.72 -16.21
CA PHE A 372 -21.21 1.95 -15.65
C PHE A 372 -20.05 2.84 -15.25
N ALA A 373 -19.79 3.88 -16.05
CA ALA A 373 -18.65 4.76 -15.86
C ALA A 373 -19.05 6.22 -15.68
N THR A 374 -18.19 6.95 -14.98
CA THR A 374 -18.05 8.40 -15.11
C THR A 374 -16.73 8.73 -15.81
N TRP A 375 -16.76 9.72 -16.69
CA TRP A 375 -15.57 10.23 -17.38
C TRP A 375 -15.30 11.70 -17.04
N ASP A 376 -15.95 12.19 -16.00
CA ASP A 376 -15.61 13.46 -15.37
C ASP A 376 -14.44 13.21 -14.40
N PRO A 377 -13.45 14.12 -14.33
CA PRO A 377 -12.35 14.00 -13.38
C PRO A 377 -12.86 13.79 -11.95
N LEU A 378 -12.32 12.76 -11.26
CA LEU A 378 -12.67 12.49 -9.86
C LEU A 378 -11.94 13.46 -8.92
N PRO A 379 -12.54 13.85 -7.78
CA PRO A 379 -13.88 13.50 -7.33
C PRO A 379 -14.98 14.27 -8.07
N THR A 380 -16.10 13.60 -8.41
CA THR A 380 -17.25 14.21 -9.10
C THR A 380 -18.60 13.67 -8.57
N PRO A 381 -19.68 14.47 -8.51
CA PRO A 381 -21.04 13.98 -8.24
C PRO A 381 -21.55 12.97 -9.28
N ASP A 382 -21.01 12.97 -10.49
CA ASP A 382 -21.41 12.05 -11.57
C ASP A 382 -21.11 10.57 -11.24
N GLU A 383 -20.19 10.33 -10.31
CA GLU A 383 -19.95 9.02 -9.70
C GLU A 383 -21.24 8.43 -9.10
N GLY A 384 -22.02 9.24 -8.38
CA GLY A 384 -23.28 8.81 -7.78
C GLY A 384 -24.31 8.36 -8.83
N ARG A 385 -24.39 9.05 -9.98
CA ARG A 385 -25.23 8.63 -11.12
C ARG A 385 -24.76 7.28 -11.68
N SER A 386 -23.45 7.11 -11.85
CA SER A 386 -22.88 5.85 -12.34
C SER A 386 -23.21 4.69 -11.40
N PHE A 387 -23.01 4.91 -10.10
CA PHE A 387 -23.29 3.94 -9.05
C PHE A 387 -24.78 3.56 -8.96
N ALA A 388 -25.69 4.55 -8.99
CA ALA A 388 -27.13 4.32 -9.01
C ALA A 388 -27.57 3.48 -10.21
N ARG A 389 -27.00 3.73 -11.40
CA ARG A 389 -27.31 2.95 -12.62
C ARG A 389 -26.80 1.51 -12.53
N PHE A 390 -25.61 1.32 -11.96
CA PHE A 390 -25.07 -0.02 -11.68
C PHE A 390 -26.01 -0.79 -10.75
N TRP A 391 -26.39 -0.18 -9.63
CA TRP A 391 -27.24 -0.80 -8.63
C TRP A 391 -28.62 -1.14 -9.20
N ALA A 392 -29.28 -0.19 -9.88
CA ALA A 392 -30.58 -0.41 -10.49
C ALA A 392 -30.57 -1.57 -11.51
N TRP A 393 -29.49 -1.71 -12.29
CA TRP A 393 -29.35 -2.83 -13.20
C TRP A 393 -29.16 -4.17 -12.47
N LEU A 394 -28.33 -4.21 -11.44
CA LEU A 394 -28.13 -5.42 -10.62
C LEU A 394 -29.43 -5.85 -9.94
N SER A 395 -30.19 -4.90 -9.40
CA SER A 395 -31.52 -5.16 -8.82
C SER A 395 -32.52 -5.71 -9.85
N ASP A 396 -32.55 -5.17 -11.08
CA ASP A 396 -33.41 -5.70 -12.16
C ASP A 396 -33.04 -7.14 -12.55
N VAL A 397 -31.74 -7.45 -12.64
CA VAL A 397 -31.26 -8.82 -12.88
C VAL A 397 -31.73 -9.76 -11.76
N ARG A 398 -31.54 -9.38 -10.49
CA ARG A 398 -31.98 -10.17 -9.34
C ARG A 398 -33.49 -10.40 -9.33
N ALA A 399 -34.26 -9.35 -9.57
CA ALA A 399 -35.72 -9.42 -9.60
C ALA A 399 -36.24 -10.34 -10.71
N ARG A 400 -35.67 -10.26 -11.93
CA ARG A 400 -36.05 -11.15 -13.04
C ARG A 400 -35.65 -12.60 -12.79
N THR A 401 -34.46 -12.82 -12.21
CA THR A 401 -34.01 -14.16 -11.82
C THR A 401 -34.98 -14.80 -10.83
N ALA A 402 -35.39 -14.05 -9.80
CA ALA A 402 -36.37 -14.51 -8.82
C ALA A 402 -37.76 -14.74 -9.45
N ALA A 403 -38.19 -13.91 -10.40
CA ALA A 403 -39.46 -14.06 -11.10
C ALA A 403 -39.54 -15.35 -11.93
N GLU A 404 -38.42 -15.82 -12.46
CA GLU A 404 -38.30 -17.10 -13.17
C GLU A 404 -38.06 -18.30 -12.23
N GLY A 405 -37.98 -18.06 -10.91
CA GLY A 405 -37.72 -19.11 -9.92
C GLY A 405 -36.30 -19.68 -9.97
N LEU A 406 -35.36 -18.93 -10.54
CA LEU A 406 -33.96 -19.29 -10.71
C LEU A 406 -33.11 -18.79 -9.54
N THR A 407 -31.94 -19.40 -9.35
CA THR A 407 -30.95 -18.93 -8.36
C THR A 407 -30.04 -17.85 -8.94
N PHE A 408 -29.63 -16.90 -8.10
CA PHE A 408 -28.76 -15.78 -8.47
C PHE A 408 -27.47 -15.77 -7.64
N ARG A 409 -26.32 -15.52 -8.28
CA ARG A 409 -25.06 -15.17 -7.59
C ARG A 409 -24.29 -14.09 -8.33
N ALA A 410 -23.71 -13.17 -7.58
CA ALA A 410 -22.74 -12.21 -8.04
C ALA A 410 -21.36 -12.52 -7.43
N TYR A 411 -20.30 -12.31 -8.20
CA TYR A 411 -18.93 -12.65 -7.83
C TYR A 411 -18.07 -11.40 -7.92
N CYS A 412 -17.17 -11.24 -6.97
CA CYS A 412 -16.03 -10.35 -7.11
C CYS A 412 -14.75 -11.14 -6.86
N TYR A 413 -13.61 -10.59 -7.30
CA TYR A 413 -12.36 -11.20 -6.92
C TYR A 413 -12.11 -11.00 -5.43
N ASN A 414 -12.24 -9.80 -4.88
CA ASN A 414 -11.90 -9.55 -3.48
C ASN A 414 -12.96 -8.67 -2.79
N ALA A 415 -13.89 -9.28 -2.07
CA ALA A 415 -15.00 -8.55 -1.45
C ALA A 415 -14.56 -7.41 -0.52
N LEU A 416 -13.38 -7.49 0.12
CA LEU A 416 -12.91 -6.41 0.99
C LEU A 416 -12.65 -5.10 0.21
N ALA A 417 -12.07 -5.18 -0.99
CA ALA A 417 -11.79 -4.00 -1.79
C ALA A 417 -13.06 -3.44 -2.45
N GLU A 418 -13.92 -4.31 -2.95
CA GLU A 418 -15.16 -3.96 -3.63
C GLU A 418 -16.18 -3.40 -2.61
N ASN A 419 -16.34 -4.03 -1.44
CA ASN A 419 -17.23 -3.56 -0.38
C ASN A 419 -16.83 -2.17 0.13
N ARG A 420 -15.51 -1.86 0.20
CA ARG A 420 -15.05 -0.52 0.56
C ARG A 420 -15.68 0.54 -0.34
N TRP A 421 -15.72 0.31 -1.65
CA TRP A 421 -16.28 1.26 -2.61
C TRP A 421 -17.80 1.23 -2.70
N LEU A 422 -18.43 0.06 -2.51
CA LEU A 422 -19.89 -0.04 -2.36
C LEU A 422 -20.38 0.85 -1.21
N PHE A 423 -19.79 0.72 -0.02
CA PHE A 423 -20.18 1.54 1.14
C PHE A 423 -19.72 3.00 1.03
N SER A 424 -18.52 3.26 0.50
CA SER A 424 -18.04 4.64 0.32
C SER A 424 -18.93 5.43 -0.66
N SER A 425 -19.45 4.79 -1.70
CA SER A 425 -20.38 5.42 -2.64
C SER A 425 -21.70 5.79 -1.96
N ILE A 426 -22.22 4.93 -1.08
CA ILE A 426 -23.43 5.22 -0.29
C ILE A 426 -23.18 6.37 0.70
N GLU A 427 -22.03 6.36 1.40
CA GLU A 427 -21.68 7.44 2.33
C GLU A 427 -21.55 8.80 1.63
N ARG A 428 -21.12 8.83 0.37
CA ARG A 428 -20.90 10.05 -0.40
C ARG A 428 -22.13 10.51 -1.18
N PHE A 429 -23.00 9.58 -1.60
CA PHE A 429 -24.07 9.83 -2.56
C PHE A 429 -25.44 9.28 -2.13
N GLY A 430 -25.62 8.87 -0.88
CA GLY A 430 -26.85 8.22 -0.39
C GLY A 430 -28.14 9.05 -0.53
N ASP A 431 -28.03 10.37 -0.67
CA ASP A 431 -29.17 11.26 -0.92
C ASP A 431 -29.56 11.36 -2.41
N MET A 432 -28.82 10.71 -3.32
CA MET A 432 -29.10 10.72 -4.76
C MET A 432 -30.10 9.62 -5.14
N ASP A 433 -31.00 9.94 -6.07
CA ASP A 433 -32.00 9.00 -6.57
C ASP A 433 -31.36 7.74 -7.20
N GLY A 434 -31.90 6.57 -6.85
CA GLY A 434 -31.43 5.26 -7.30
C GLY A 434 -30.19 4.71 -6.57
N VAL A 435 -29.56 5.46 -5.65
CA VAL A 435 -28.50 4.93 -4.77
C VAL A 435 -29.14 4.08 -3.66
N PRO A 436 -28.65 2.87 -3.39
CA PRO A 436 -29.20 2.04 -2.31
C PRO A 436 -28.98 2.64 -0.94
N THR A 437 -29.87 2.29 -0.02
CA THR A 437 -29.64 2.50 1.40
C THR A 437 -28.48 1.64 1.90
N ARG A 438 -27.85 2.06 3.00
CA ARG A 438 -26.82 1.26 3.68
C ARG A 438 -27.33 -0.11 4.13
N GLU A 439 -28.63 -0.21 4.43
CA GLU A 439 -29.29 -1.46 4.83
C GLU A 439 -29.35 -2.43 3.66
N GLU A 440 -29.91 -2.02 2.52
CA GLU A 440 -30.03 -2.86 1.32
C GLU A 440 -28.67 -3.36 0.83
N MET A 441 -27.64 -2.50 0.90
CA MET A 441 -26.28 -2.91 0.53
C MET A 441 -25.72 -3.93 1.52
N ARG A 442 -25.95 -3.74 2.83
CA ARG A 442 -25.51 -4.69 3.84
C ARG A 442 -26.18 -6.05 3.66
N GLU A 443 -27.50 -6.07 3.46
CA GLU A 443 -28.25 -7.30 3.18
C GLU A 443 -27.70 -8.04 1.96
N PHE A 444 -27.34 -7.32 0.88
CA PHE A 444 -26.74 -7.92 -0.30
C PHE A 444 -25.35 -8.51 -0.03
N VAL A 445 -24.42 -7.74 0.55
CA VAL A 445 -23.03 -8.21 0.75
C VAL A 445 -22.88 -9.27 1.84
N GLU A 446 -23.86 -9.38 2.75
CA GLU A 446 -23.92 -10.42 3.79
C GLU A 446 -24.69 -11.67 3.34
N SER A 447 -25.34 -11.64 2.18
CA SER A 447 -26.10 -12.78 1.63
C SER A 447 -25.21 -13.82 0.91
N ASP A 448 -25.76 -15.01 0.70
CA ASP A 448 -25.13 -16.06 -0.12
C ASP A 448 -25.09 -15.74 -1.63
N GLU A 449 -25.70 -14.62 -2.03
CA GLU A 449 -25.64 -14.12 -3.41
C GLU A 449 -24.32 -13.43 -3.71
N TRP A 450 -23.60 -12.89 -2.71
CA TRP A 450 -22.32 -12.19 -2.92
C TRP A 450 -21.13 -13.08 -2.58
N VAL A 451 -20.43 -13.55 -3.62
CA VAL A 451 -19.35 -14.54 -3.49
C VAL A 451 -17.98 -13.89 -3.66
N ASP A 452 -17.15 -14.04 -2.63
CA ASP A 452 -15.72 -13.68 -2.64
C ASP A 452 -14.86 -14.83 -3.21
N LEU A 453 -14.37 -14.67 -4.44
CA LEU A 453 -13.50 -15.68 -5.06
C LEU A 453 -12.10 -15.71 -4.45
N PHE A 454 -11.56 -14.60 -3.94
CA PHE A 454 -10.26 -14.57 -3.27
C PHE A 454 -10.29 -15.36 -1.98
N ARG A 455 -11.40 -15.30 -1.23
CA ARG A 455 -11.63 -16.21 -0.09
C ARG A 455 -11.68 -17.67 -0.54
N SER A 456 -12.46 -17.96 -1.58
CA SER A 456 -12.55 -19.32 -2.15
C SER A 456 -11.17 -19.88 -2.53
N VAL A 457 -10.33 -19.06 -3.18
CA VAL A 457 -8.94 -19.40 -3.51
C VAL A 457 -8.09 -19.56 -2.26
N THR A 458 -8.23 -18.66 -1.29
CA THR A 458 -7.43 -18.62 -0.07
C THR A 458 -7.62 -19.86 0.80
N ASP A 459 -8.86 -20.31 0.92
CA ASP A 459 -9.25 -21.44 1.75
C ASP A 459 -8.88 -22.78 1.10
N GLN A 460 -8.94 -22.85 -0.23
CA GLN A 460 -8.85 -24.11 -0.98
C GLN A 460 -7.54 -24.33 -1.73
N PHE A 461 -6.70 -23.30 -1.92
CA PHE A 461 -5.45 -23.40 -2.67
C PHE A 461 -4.24 -22.77 -1.97
N LEU A 462 -3.08 -23.39 -2.16
CA LEU A 462 -1.76 -22.81 -1.95
C LEU A 462 -1.26 -22.26 -3.28
N CYS A 463 -0.78 -21.01 -3.26
CA CYS A 463 -0.27 -20.33 -4.46
C CYS A 463 1.19 -19.92 -4.24
N SER A 464 2.12 -20.54 -4.97
CA SER A 464 3.57 -20.34 -4.79
C SER A 464 4.06 -18.95 -5.19
N HIS A 465 3.27 -18.22 -5.99
CA HIS A 465 3.61 -16.88 -6.49
C HIS A 465 2.65 -15.77 -6.00
N GLY A 466 1.80 -16.10 -5.03
CA GLY A 466 0.81 -15.19 -4.46
C GLY A 466 -0.61 -15.46 -4.95
N LYS A 467 -1.59 -14.86 -4.28
CA LYS A 467 -3.03 -15.11 -4.49
C LYS A 467 -3.73 -13.97 -5.24
N GLY A 468 -3.03 -13.20 -6.08
CA GLY A 468 -3.67 -12.12 -6.86
C GLY A 468 -4.36 -12.69 -8.11
N LEU A 469 -5.42 -12.06 -8.61
CA LEU A 469 -6.17 -12.54 -9.78
C LEU A 469 -5.25 -12.79 -10.98
N LYS A 470 -4.32 -11.86 -11.23
CA LYS A 470 -3.32 -11.95 -12.30
C LYS A 470 -2.30 -13.09 -12.12
N VAL A 471 -2.18 -13.64 -10.91
CA VAL A 471 -1.33 -14.79 -10.62
C VAL A 471 -2.11 -16.10 -10.78
N VAL A 472 -3.38 -16.14 -10.36
CA VAL A 472 -4.17 -17.39 -10.33
C VAL A 472 -4.98 -17.63 -11.60
N ALA A 473 -5.50 -16.60 -12.27
CA ALA A 473 -6.30 -16.76 -13.48
C ALA A 473 -5.52 -17.38 -14.66
N PRO A 474 -4.19 -17.18 -14.82
CA PRO A 474 -3.42 -17.95 -15.80
C PRO A 474 -3.45 -19.47 -15.57
N ALA A 475 -3.56 -19.93 -14.32
CA ALA A 475 -3.76 -21.35 -14.02
C ALA A 475 -5.13 -21.86 -14.48
N ALA A 476 -6.12 -20.97 -14.57
CA ALA A 476 -7.41 -21.20 -15.21
C ALA A 476 -7.39 -20.98 -16.74
N GLY A 477 -6.21 -20.76 -17.34
CA GLY A 477 -6.03 -20.58 -18.78
C GLY A 477 -6.35 -19.17 -19.30
N PHE A 478 -6.65 -18.21 -18.42
CA PHE A 478 -6.96 -16.84 -18.83
C PHE A 478 -5.71 -16.02 -19.17
N ARG A 479 -5.82 -15.14 -20.18
CA ARG A 479 -4.77 -14.19 -20.57
C ARG A 479 -5.41 -12.83 -20.88
N TRP A 480 -4.90 -11.79 -20.23
CA TRP A 480 -5.29 -10.41 -20.52
C TRP A 480 -4.92 -10.03 -21.95
N ARG A 481 -5.77 -9.22 -22.59
CA ARG A 481 -5.56 -8.72 -23.95
C ARG A 481 -4.41 -7.70 -24.00
N ASP A 482 -4.25 -6.93 -22.93
CA ASP A 482 -3.19 -5.93 -22.79
C ASP A 482 -2.07 -6.45 -21.87
N PRO A 483 -0.83 -6.62 -22.37
CA PRO A 483 0.29 -7.10 -21.57
C PRO A 483 0.79 -6.08 -20.53
N GLU A 484 0.43 -4.81 -20.66
CA GLU A 484 0.77 -3.74 -19.71
C GLU A 484 -0.30 -3.54 -18.62
N ALA A 485 -1.40 -4.31 -18.68
CA ALA A 485 -2.51 -4.19 -17.76
C ALA A 485 -2.09 -4.38 -16.30
N SER A 486 -2.29 -3.34 -15.49
CA SER A 486 -2.17 -3.36 -14.03
C SER A 486 -3.04 -2.26 -13.44
N GLY A 487 -3.51 -2.43 -12.20
CA GLY A 487 -4.20 -1.34 -11.49
C GLY A 487 -3.33 -0.09 -11.31
N GLU A 488 -1.99 -0.24 -11.37
CA GLU A 488 -1.06 0.88 -11.38
C GLU A 488 -1.04 1.61 -12.73
N ALA A 489 -1.11 0.87 -13.84
CA ALA A 489 -1.23 1.45 -15.18
C ALA A 489 -2.61 2.08 -15.43
N SER A 490 -3.69 1.50 -14.91
CA SER A 490 -5.06 2.02 -15.09
C SER A 490 -5.23 3.43 -14.52
N MET A 491 -4.53 3.77 -13.43
CA MET A 491 -4.50 5.14 -12.88
C MET A 491 -3.93 6.17 -13.88
N ARG A 492 -2.85 5.83 -14.59
CA ARG A 492 -2.29 6.72 -15.63
C ARG A 492 -3.27 6.86 -16.78
N TRP A 493 -3.83 5.73 -17.23
CA TRP A 493 -4.80 5.73 -18.32
C TRP A 493 -6.04 6.56 -17.99
N TYR A 494 -6.50 6.51 -16.74
CA TYR A 494 -7.62 7.32 -16.27
C TYR A 494 -7.33 8.81 -16.32
N ARG A 495 -6.14 9.24 -15.87
CA ARG A 495 -5.74 10.66 -15.93
C ARG A 495 -5.80 11.20 -17.37
N ASP A 496 -5.26 10.44 -18.32
CA ASP A 496 -5.31 10.77 -19.74
C ASP A 496 -6.76 10.75 -20.24
N ALA A 497 -7.54 9.73 -19.87
CA ALA A 497 -8.91 9.52 -20.31
C ALA A 497 -9.89 10.62 -19.90
N VAL A 498 -9.61 11.36 -18.82
CA VAL A 498 -10.45 12.47 -18.33
C VAL A 498 -9.80 13.84 -18.51
N GLY A 499 -8.56 13.90 -19.02
CA GLY A 499 -7.84 15.17 -19.15
C GLY A 499 -7.52 15.80 -17.79
N MET A 500 -7.12 14.98 -16.81
CA MET A 500 -6.97 15.36 -15.39
C MET A 500 -6.10 16.61 -15.18
N ASP A 501 -5.09 16.79 -16.04
CA ASP A 501 -4.13 17.90 -15.97
C ASP A 501 -4.48 19.10 -16.87
N GLY A 502 -5.75 19.20 -17.30
CA GLY A 502 -6.24 20.26 -18.20
C GLY A 502 -5.93 20.02 -19.67
N ALA A 503 -5.44 18.83 -20.03
CA ALA A 503 -5.33 18.38 -21.42
C ALA A 503 -6.70 17.90 -21.96
N GLU A 504 -6.81 17.78 -23.28
CA GLU A 504 -7.99 17.17 -23.90
C GLU A 504 -8.13 15.69 -23.49
N PRO A 505 -9.32 15.22 -23.08
CA PRO A 505 -9.53 13.83 -22.70
C PRO A 505 -9.22 12.83 -23.82
N ASP A 506 -8.42 11.81 -23.53
CA ASP A 506 -8.06 10.75 -24.49
C ASP A 506 -9.12 9.64 -24.52
N LEU A 507 -9.91 9.60 -25.60
CA LEU A 507 -10.96 8.59 -25.79
C LEU A 507 -10.40 7.17 -25.99
N GLY A 508 -9.19 7.02 -26.54
CA GLY A 508 -8.53 5.73 -26.69
C GLY A 508 -8.21 5.10 -25.34
N GLN A 509 -7.88 5.94 -24.35
CA GLN A 509 -7.63 5.50 -22.97
C GLN A 509 -8.92 5.09 -22.26
N ARG A 510 -10.07 5.73 -22.58
CA ARG A 510 -11.40 5.27 -22.10
C ARG A 510 -11.72 3.86 -22.61
N GLU A 511 -11.51 3.61 -23.90
CA GLU A 511 -11.73 2.27 -24.48
C GLU A 511 -10.75 1.23 -23.92
N ARG A 512 -9.50 1.63 -23.66
CA ARG A 512 -8.50 0.77 -23.02
C ARG A 512 -8.92 0.38 -21.59
N LEU A 513 -9.43 1.33 -20.81
CA LEU A 513 -9.96 1.08 -19.45
C LEU A 513 -11.16 0.15 -19.44
N LEU A 514 -12.12 0.35 -20.35
CA LEU A 514 -13.28 -0.55 -20.48
C LEU A 514 -12.84 -1.98 -20.83
N ARG A 515 -11.89 -2.14 -21.75
CA ARG A 515 -11.33 -3.47 -22.08
C ARG A 515 -10.58 -4.09 -20.91
N TYR A 516 -9.86 -3.27 -20.14
CA TYR A 516 -9.12 -3.75 -18.97
C TYR A 516 -10.07 -4.31 -17.90
N ASN A 517 -11.10 -3.55 -17.53
CA ASN A 517 -12.11 -3.98 -16.57
C ASN A 517 -12.96 -5.16 -17.10
N GLU A 518 -13.26 -5.20 -18.41
CA GLU A 518 -13.86 -6.39 -19.04
C GLU A 518 -12.98 -7.63 -18.90
N ASP A 519 -11.65 -7.50 -19.04
CA ASP A 519 -10.72 -8.63 -18.81
C ASP A 519 -10.73 -9.09 -17.36
N ASP A 520 -10.83 -8.19 -16.37
CA ASP A 520 -10.83 -8.56 -14.96
C ASP A 520 -12.11 -9.34 -14.57
N VAL A 521 -13.29 -8.98 -15.11
CA VAL A 521 -14.51 -9.81 -14.92
C VAL A 521 -14.48 -11.11 -15.70
N LEU A 522 -13.89 -11.14 -16.90
CA LEU A 522 -13.70 -12.38 -17.67
C LEU A 522 -12.70 -13.33 -16.98
N ALA A 523 -11.65 -12.80 -16.36
CA ALA A 523 -10.69 -13.57 -15.57
C ALA A 523 -11.36 -14.18 -14.32
N THR A 524 -12.20 -13.39 -13.65
CA THR A 524 -13.02 -13.83 -12.50
C THR A 524 -13.93 -14.98 -12.90
N ARG A 525 -14.64 -14.84 -14.04
CA ARG A 525 -15.45 -15.91 -14.61
C ARG A 525 -14.63 -17.16 -14.94
N ALA A 526 -13.50 -17.02 -15.62
CA ALA A 526 -12.65 -18.14 -16.00
C ALA A 526 -12.16 -18.91 -14.77
N LEU A 527 -11.79 -18.20 -13.70
CA LEU A 527 -11.39 -18.81 -12.44
C LEU A 527 -12.55 -19.57 -11.77
N ARG A 528 -13.74 -18.97 -11.72
CA ARG A 528 -14.96 -19.59 -11.19
C ARG A 528 -15.33 -20.87 -11.96
N GLU A 529 -15.33 -20.81 -13.29
CA GLU A 529 -15.59 -21.97 -14.15
C GLU A 529 -14.53 -23.07 -13.95
N TRP A 530 -13.26 -22.68 -13.83
CA TRP A 530 -12.15 -23.60 -13.59
C TRP A 530 -12.25 -24.32 -12.24
N ILE A 531 -12.59 -23.63 -11.15
CA ILE A 531 -12.78 -24.25 -9.82
C ILE A 531 -13.91 -25.28 -9.86
N SER A 532 -14.99 -25.01 -10.59
CA SER A 532 -16.12 -25.95 -10.74
C SER A 532 -15.85 -27.10 -11.73
N GLY A 533 -14.81 -27.00 -12.55
CA GLY A 533 -14.54 -27.93 -13.65
C GLY A 533 -13.49 -28.98 -13.31
N GLU A 534 -13.41 -30.02 -14.14
CA GLU A 534 -12.44 -31.12 -14.00
C GLU A 534 -10.98 -30.63 -13.97
N ALA A 535 -10.67 -29.55 -14.70
CA ALA A 535 -9.34 -28.97 -14.74
C ALA A 535 -8.88 -28.41 -13.37
N GLY A 536 -9.80 -27.84 -12.58
CA GLY A 536 -9.49 -27.42 -11.22
C GLY A 536 -9.28 -28.61 -10.28
N HIS A 537 -10.00 -29.70 -10.51
CA HIS A 537 -9.87 -30.94 -9.73
C HIS A 537 -8.59 -31.72 -10.05
N ALA A 538 -8.06 -31.57 -11.28
CA ALA A 538 -6.81 -32.17 -11.71
C ALA A 538 -5.54 -31.52 -11.13
N VAL A 539 -5.67 -30.36 -10.46
CA VAL A 539 -4.56 -29.72 -9.74
C VAL A 539 -4.05 -30.68 -8.66
N PRO A 540 -2.73 -30.82 -8.43
CA PRO A 540 -2.21 -31.66 -7.36
C PRO A 540 -2.76 -31.26 -5.98
N TYR A 541 -3.07 -32.26 -5.15
CA TYR A 541 -3.42 -32.05 -3.75
C TYR A 541 -2.16 -32.01 -2.89
N MET A 542 -2.10 -31.11 -1.90
CA MET A 542 -0.91 -30.93 -1.08
C MET A 542 -0.51 -32.18 -0.28
N GLY A 543 -1.44 -33.09 0.00
CA GLY A 543 -1.14 -34.36 0.65
C GLY A 543 -0.45 -35.39 -0.26
N ASP A 544 -0.47 -35.16 -1.57
CA ASP A 544 0.18 -36.03 -2.57
C ASP A 544 1.59 -35.53 -2.95
N LEU A 545 2.01 -34.37 -2.41
CA LEU A 545 3.30 -33.72 -2.72
C LEU A 545 4.45 -34.17 -1.83
#